data_AF-A0ABD7LJS8-F1
#
_entry.id   AF-A0ABD7LJS8-F1
#
_cell.length_a   1.000
_cell.length_b   1.000
_cell.length_c   1.000
_cell.angle_alpha   90.00
_cell.angle_beta   90.00
_cell.angle_gamma   90.00
#
_symmetry.space_group_name_H-M   'P 1'
#
loop_
_entity.id
_entity.type
_entity.pdbx_description
1 polymer ?
#
loop_
_entity_poly.entity_id
_entity_poly.type
_entity_poly.pdbx_seq_one_letter_code
_entity_poly.pdbx_strand_id
1 'polypeptide(L)' 'MEYFVAFTGSDEEKIGASFGCPQDPSAWPYQGVVTDNDPRWIAYAATFASGALTDFAQANSQVAPQEGQ' A
#
# COMPACT_ATOMS: atom_id res chain seq x y z
N MET A 1 -7.37 1.12 -8.27
CA MET A 1 -6.58 2.03 -7.39
C MET A 1 -5.11 1.61 -7.48
N GLU A 2 -4.16 2.54 -7.41
CA GLU A 2 -2.73 2.22 -7.42
C GLU A 2 -2.16 2.20 -5.98
N TYR A 3 -1.33 1.21 -5.67
CA TYR A 3 -0.68 1.04 -4.38
C TYR A 3 0.83 0.97 -4.54
N PHE A 4 1.55 1.79 -3.79
CA PHE A 4 3.01 1.72 -3.70
C PHE A 4 3.39 0.59 -2.75
N VAL A 5 4.26 -0.32 -3.18
CA VAL A 5 4.61 -1.51 -2.41
C VAL A 5 6.11 -1.76 -2.45
N ALA A 6 6.62 -2.46 -1.44
CA ALA A 6 7.91 -3.13 -1.49
C ALA A 6 7.72 -4.64 -1.54
N PHE A 7 8.42 -5.28 -2.46
CA PHE A 7 8.52 -6.72 -2.60
C PHE A 7 9.59 -7.28 -1.67
N THR A 8 9.45 -8.57 -1.35
CA THR A 8 10.44 -9.28 -0.50
C THR A 8 11.75 -9.57 -1.24
N GLY A 9 11.78 -9.44 -2.57
CA GLY A 9 12.93 -9.73 -3.42
C GLY A 9 12.76 -9.17 -4.83
N SER A 10 13.79 -9.35 -5.67
CA SER A 10 13.86 -8.83 -7.04
C SER A 10 12.97 -9.57 -8.05
N ASP A 11 12.39 -10.69 -7.65
CA ASP A 11 11.44 -11.47 -8.46
C ASP A 11 10.02 -10.90 -8.40
N GLU A 12 9.78 -9.93 -7.49
CA GLU A 12 8.52 -9.25 -7.29
C GLU A 12 7.32 -10.20 -7.04
N GLU A 13 7.56 -11.40 -6.50
CA GLU A 13 6.51 -12.41 -6.32
C GLU A 13 5.60 -12.11 -5.13
N LYS A 14 6.14 -11.48 -4.08
CA LYS A 14 5.44 -11.24 -2.81
C LYS A 14 5.64 -9.82 -2.32
N ILE A 15 4.55 -9.19 -1.91
CA ILE A 15 4.58 -7.89 -1.23
C ILE A 15 4.96 -8.12 0.23
N GLY A 16 5.97 -7.40 0.69
CA GLY A 16 6.39 -7.34 2.10
C GLY A 16 5.87 -6.12 2.84
N ALA A 17 5.60 -5.01 2.13
CA ALA A 17 5.07 -3.78 2.71
C ALA A 17 4.28 -2.96 1.68
N SER A 18 3.35 -2.13 2.17
CA SER A 18 2.57 -1.17 1.39
C SER A 18 2.72 0.25 1.94
N PHE A 19 2.74 1.25 1.06
CA PHE A 19 2.99 2.65 1.38
C PHE A 19 1.97 3.56 0.69
N GLY A 20 1.78 4.77 1.25
CA GLY A 20 0.96 5.82 0.63
C GLY A 20 1.66 6.60 -0.48
N CYS A 21 2.97 6.43 -0.67
CA CYS A 21 3.77 7.14 -1.67
C CYS A 21 5.04 6.34 -2.07
N PRO A 22 5.72 6.69 -3.19
CA PRO A 22 7.01 6.11 -3.54
C PRO A 22 8.04 6.24 -2.42
N GLN A 23 8.89 5.23 -2.24
CA GLN A 23 9.93 5.20 -1.21
C GLN A 23 11.33 5.44 -1.82
N ASP A 24 12.32 5.76 -0.98
CA ASP A 24 13.72 5.87 -1.44
C ASP A 24 14.24 4.51 -1.92
N PRO A 25 14.67 4.37 -3.20
CA PRO A 25 15.18 3.11 -3.73
C PRO A 25 16.47 2.63 -3.07
N SER A 26 17.21 3.50 -2.37
CA SER A 26 18.40 3.10 -1.61
C SER A 26 18.05 2.30 -0.35
N ALA A 27 16.88 2.57 0.23
CA ALA A 27 16.36 1.86 1.41
C ALA A 27 15.40 0.72 1.01
N TRP A 28 14.63 0.91 -0.06
CA TRP A 28 13.63 -0.03 -0.58
C TRP A 28 13.89 -0.32 -2.07
N PRO A 29 14.89 -1.16 -2.40
CA PRO A 29 15.33 -1.38 -3.78
C PRO A 29 14.34 -2.17 -4.64
N TYR A 30 13.53 -3.02 -4.01
CA TYR A 30 12.52 -3.85 -4.69
C TYR A 30 11.14 -3.25 -4.47
N GLN A 31 10.92 -2.06 -5.01
CA GLN A 31 9.62 -1.36 -4.91
C GLN A 31 8.90 -1.31 -6.25
N GLY A 32 7.58 -1.22 -6.20
CA GLY A 32 6.75 -1.12 -7.39
C GLY A 32 5.37 -0.55 -7.11
N VAL A 33 4.57 -0.52 -8.16
CA VAL A 33 3.16 -0.10 -8.10
C VAL A 33 2.30 -1.28 -8.53
N VAL A 34 1.31 -1.62 -7.71
CA VAL A 34 0.32 -2.66 -8.00
C VAL A 34 -1.08 -2.07 -8.02
N THR A 35 -2.03 -2.78 -8.62
CA THR A 35 -3.44 -2.39 -8.59
C THR A 35 -4.23 -3.26 -7.61
N ASP A 36 -5.46 -2.85 -7.31
CA ASP A 36 -6.43 -3.61 -6.50
C ASP A 36 -6.75 -5.00 -7.09
N ASN A 37 -6.54 -5.18 -8.39
CA ASN A 37 -6.74 -6.45 -9.08
C ASN A 37 -5.45 -7.28 -9.22
N ASP A 38 -4.31 -6.79 -8.73
CA ASP A 38 -3.07 -7.55 -8.78
C ASP A 38 -3.16 -8.75 -7.81
N PRO A 39 -2.89 -9.99 -8.27
CA PRO A 39 -2.98 -11.17 -7.42
C PRO A 39 -2.05 -11.10 -6.21
N ARG A 40 -0.92 -10.38 -6.32
CA ARG A 40 0.02 -10.16 -5.21
C ARG A 40 -0.60 -9.26 -4.16
N TRP A 41 -1.33 -8.21 -4.58
CA TRP A 41 -2.07 -7.33 -3.68
C TRP A 41 -3.20 -8.08 -2.97
N ILE A 42 -3.97 -8.88 -3.70
CA ILE A 42 -5.05 -9.71 -3.12
C ILE A 42 -4.49 -10.67 -2.07
N ALA A 43 -3.38 -11.36 -2.38
CA ALA A 43 -2.72 -12.28 -1.45
C ALA A 43 -2.18 -11.55 -0.21
N TYR A 44 -1.54 -10.39 -0.38
CA TYR A 44 -1.06 -9.56 0.72
C TYR A 44 -2.21 -9.06 1.61
N ALA A 45 -3.30 -8.57 1.00
CA ALA A 45 -4.48 -8.09 1.72
C ALA A 45 -5.17 -9.17 2.55
N ALA A 46 -5.20 -10.41 2.06
CA ALA A 46 -5.75 -11.55 2.78
C ALA A 46 -4.97 -11.93 4.04
N THR A 47 -3.73 -11.45 4.23
CA THR A 47 -2.94 -11.72 5.45
C THR A 47 -3.36 -10.87 6.64
N PHE A 48 -4.09 -9.78 6.40
CA PHE A 48 -4.62 -8.91 7.44
C PHE A 48 -6.10 -9.22 7.67
N ALA A 49 -6.59 -8.96 8.88
CA ALA A 49 -8.02 -9.08 9.16
C ALA A 49 -8.82 -8.22 8.18
N SER A 50 -9.96 -8.76 7.71
CA SER A 50 -10.86 -8.07 6.77
C SER A 50 -11.15 -6.65 7.26
N GLY A 51 -10.72 -5.62 6.51
CA GLY A 51 -10.86 -4.21 6.91
C GLY A 51 -9.54 -3.48 7.18
N ALA A 52 -8.47 -4.19 7.53
CA ALA A 52 -7.21 -3.57 7.97
C ALA A 52 -6.45 -2.84 6.84
N LEU A 53 -6.62 -3.24 5.58
CA LEU A 53 -6.05 -2.51 4.44
C LEU A 53 -7.03 -1.51 3.81
N THR A 54 -8.33 -1.64 4.07
CA THR A 54 -9.37 -0.74 3.56
C THR A 54 -9.34 0.63 4.24
N ASP A 55 -8.71 0.74 5.41
CA ASP A 55 -8.57 2.00 6.14
C ASP A 55 -7.55 2.95 5.48
N PHE A 56 -6.55 2.47 4.73
CA PHE A 56 -5.58 3.35 4.06
C PHE A 56 -6.17 4.09 2.84
N ALA A 57 -7.20 3.53 2.20
CA ALA A 57 -7.91 4.18 1.10
C ALA A 57 -8.90 5.25 1.60
N GLN A 58 -9.39 5.14 2.86
CA GLN A 58 -10.34 6.09 3.45
C GLN A 58 -9.70 7.09 4.42
N ALA A 59 -8.57 6.77 5.05
CA ALA A 59 -7.85 7.67 5.95
C ALA A 59 -7.37 8.96 5.26
N ASN A 60 -7.16 8.92 3.94
CA ASN A 60 -6.79 10.10 3.17
C ASN A 60 -7.98 10.96 2.70
N SER A 61 -9.22 10.55 3.00
CA SER A 61 -10.44 11.33 2.74
C SER A 61 -11.06 11.97 3.98
N GLN A 62 -10.48 11.75 5.18
CA GLN A 62 -11.03 12.29 6.44
C GLN A 62 -10.19 13.40 7.09
N VAL A 63 -9.11 13.87 6.48
CA VAL A 63 -8.42 15.09 6.94
C VAL A 63 -8.98 16.32 6.22
N ALA A 64 -10.25 16.63 6.48
CA ALA A 64 -10.76 17.98 6.24
C ALA A 64 -10.13 18.91 7.29
N PRO A 65 -9.64 20.11 6.92
CA PRO A 65 -9.18 21.07 7.92
C PRO A 65 -10.37 21.47 8.79
N GLN A 66 -10.26 21.28 10.11
CA GLN A 66 -11.14 21.94 11.07
C GLN A 66 -10.77 23.42 11.08
N GLU A 67 -11.47 24.24 10.29
CA GLU A 67 -11.45 25.69 10.43
C GLU A 67 -12.65 26.16 11.26
N GLY A 68 -12.34 26.69 12.46
CA GLY A 68 -12.95 27.91 13.01
C GLY A 68 -14.34 27.81 13.63
N GLN A 69 -14.37 27.68 14.96
CA GLN A 69 -15.38 28.35 15.80
C GLN A 69 -14.91 29.77 16.12
#